data_AF-A0A1W5D7V8-F1
#
_entry.id   AF-A0A1W5D7V8-F1
#
_cell.length_a   1.000
_cell.length_b   1.000
_cell.length_c   1.000
_cell.angle_alpha   90.00
_cell.angle_beta   90.00
_cell.angle_gamma   90.00
#
_symmetry.space_group_name_H-M   'P 1'
#
loop_
_entity.id
_entity.type
_entity.pdbx_description
1 polymer ?
#
loop_
_entity_poly.entity_id
_entity_poly.type
_entity_poly.pdbx_seq_one_letter_code
_entity_poly.pdbx_strand_id
1 'polypeptide(L)'
;MAEAEAMYRRALEGKEKAWGPEHVSTLNTVNNLGVLYKDQGKMAEAEAMFRRALEGREKALGPEHTSTLETVNNLGVLYNDQGKMAEAEA
;
A
#
# COMPACT_ATOMS: atom_id res chain seq x y z
N MET A 1 -12.44 8.79 9.73
CA MET A 1 -11.16 8.67 9.00
C MET A 1 -9.94 8.67 9.92
N ALA A 2 -9.79 9.63 10.85
CA ALA A 2 -8.65 9.66 11.78
C ALA A 2 -8.55 8.43 12.72
N GLU A 3 -9.69 7.92 13.22
CA GLU A 3 -9.70 6.70 14.05
C GLU A 3 -9.23 5.46 13.29
N ALA A 4 -9.67 5.30 12.03
CA ALA A 4 -9.23 4.20 11.17
C ALA A 4 -7.71 4.27 10.92
N GLU A 5 -7.17 5.47 10.68
CA GLU A 5 -5.74 5.67 10.50
C GLU A 5 -4.96 5.26 11.74
N ALA A 6 -5.40 5.69 12.93
CA ALA A 6 -4.78 5.32 14.19
C ALA A 6 -4.80 3.80 14.43
N MET A 7 -5.92 3.13 14.12
CA MET A 7 -6.03 1.68 14.25
C MET A 7 -5.09 0.95 13.30
N TYR A 8 -5.01 1.36 12.03
CA TYR A 8 -4.10 0.75 11.07
C TYR A 8 -2.63 0.99 11.41
N ARG A 9 -2.25 2.20 11.87
CA ARG A 9 -0.88 2.48 12.34
C ARG A 9 -0.50 1.62 13.54
N ARG A 10 -1.40 1.47 14.52
CA ARG A 10 -1.20 0.57 15.67
C ARG A 10 -1.04 -0.89 15.22
N ALA A 11 -1.86 -1.36 14.28
CA ALA A 11 -1.76 -2.71 13.73
C ALA A 11 -0.44 -2.91 12.97
N LEU A 12 0.01 -1.90 12.22
CA LEU A 12 1.27 -1.93 11.49
C LEU A 12 2.45 -2.07 12.45
N GLU A 13 2.54 -1.22 13.47
CA GLU A 13 3.60 -1.30 14.49
C GLU A 13 3.65 -2.67 15.16
N GLY A 14 2.50 -3.21 15.55
CA GLY A 14 2.41 -4.53 16.18
C GLY A 14 2.88 -5.66 15.27
N LYS A 15 2.49 -5.64 13.99
CA LYS A 15 2.88 -6.66 13.01
C LYS A 15 4.34 -6.55 12.58
N GLU A 16 4.86 -5.34 12.42
CA GLU A 16 6.29 -5.10 12.18
C GLU A 16 7.13 -5.67 13.32
N LYS A 17 6.72 -5.47 14.57
CA LYS A 17 7.41 -6.03 15.73
C LYS A 17 7.30 -7.55 15.81
N ALA A 18 6.14 -8.11 15.48
CA ALA A 18 5.89 -9.55 15.62
C ALA A 18 6.52 -10.39 14.50
N TRP A 19 6.47 -9.89 13.25
CA TRP A 19 6.79 -10.67 12.05
C TRP A 19 7.78 -9.99 11.12
N GLY A 20 8.08 -8.71 11.34
CA GLY A 20 8.95 -7.91 10.47
C GLY A 20 8.21 -7.09 9.42
N PRO A 21 8.91 -6.12 8.81
CA PRO A 21 8.33 -5.17 7.85
C PRO A 21 7.92 -5.79 6.51
N GLU A 22 8.57 -6.89 6.10
CA GLU A 22 8.33 -7.56 4.81
C GLU A 22 7.35 -8.74 4.90
N HIS A 23 6.84 -9.05 6.09
CA HIS A 23 5.88 -10.13 6.23
C HIS A 23 4.56 -9.77 5.53
N VAL A 24 3.96 -10.72 4.82
CA VAL A 24 2.76 -10.51 3.98
C VAL A 24 1.62 -9.83 4.75
N SER A 25 1.39 -10.23 6.00
CA SER A 25 0.34 -9.61 6.83
C SER A 25 0.65 -8.16 7.24
N THR A 26 1.94 -7.81 7.37
CA THR A 26 2.40 -6.44 7.58
C THR A 26 2.15 -5.62 6.32
N LEU A 27 2.56 -6.14 5.15
CA LEU A 27 2.37 -5.50 3.85
C LEU A 27 0.89 -5.29 3.48
N ASN A 28 0.00 -6.22 3.85
CA ASN A 28 -1.44 -6.03 3.73
C ASN A 28 -1.94 -4.80 4.53
N THR A 29 -1.36 -4.56 5.70
CA THR A 29 -1.71 -3.41 6.53
C THR A 29 -1.20 -2.11 5.90
N VAL A 30 0.01 -2.14 5.33
CA VAL A 30 0.57 -1.02 4.57
C VAL A 30 -0.30 -0.68 3.36
N ASN A 31 -0.72 -1.67 2.56
CA ASN A 31 -1.63 -1.47 1.43
C ASN A 31 -2.95 -0.82 1.86
N ASN A 32 -3.54 -1.28 2.97
CA ASN A 32 -4.80 -0.72 3.47
C ASN A 32 -4.65 0.72 3.98
N LEU A 33 -3.48 1.09 4.54
CA LEU A 33 -3.17 2.49 4.81
C LEU A 33 -3.10 3.32 3.53
N GLY A 34 -2.56 2.76 2.45
CA GLY A 34 -2.58 3.39 1.12
C GLY A 34 -3.99 3.71 0.64
N VAL A 35 -4.88 2.73 0.69
CA VAL A 35 -6.31 2.92 0.34
C VAL A 35 -6.95 3.99 1.23
N LEU A 36 -6.71 3.93 2.54
CA LEU A 36 -7.27 4.92 3.46
C LEU A 36 -6.78 6.34 3.16
N TYR A 37 -5.50 6.52 2.83
CA TYR A 37 -4.96 7.83 2.47
C TYR A 37 -5.51 8.34 1.14
N LYS A 38 -5.69 7.45 0.16
CA LYS A 38 -6.35 7.77 -1.10
C LYS A 38 -7.76 8.31 -0.84
N ASP A 39 -8.56 7.63 -0.03
CA ASP A 39 -9.92 8.04 0.32
C ASP A 39 -9.97 9.38 1.09
N GLN A 40 -8.86 9.77 1.72
CA GLN A 40 -8.71 11.09 2.37
C GLN A 40 -8.20 12.18 1.43
N GLY A 41 -7.89 11.87 0.16
CA GLY A 41 -7.25 12.78 -0.78
C GLY A 41 -5.75 13.01 -0.52
N LYS A 42 -5.15 12.24 0.39
CA LYS A 42 -3.72 12.29 0.74
C LYS A 42 -2.91 11.45 -0.25
N MET A 43 -2.83 11.94 -1.49
CA MET A 43 -2.33 11.15 -2.61
C MET A 43 -0.84 10.78 -2.47
N ALA A 44 -0.01 11.66 -1.91
CA ALA A 44 1.42 11.39 -1.72
C ALA A 44 1.65 10.31 -0.65
N GLU A 45 0.91 10.36 0.47
CA GLU A 45 0.96 9.35 1.51
C GLU A 45 0.42 8.00 1.01
N ALA A 46 -0.63 8.01 0.19
CA ALA A 46 -1.15 6.79 -0.45
C ALA A 46 -0.10 6.13 -1.36
N GLU A 47 0.55 6.91 -2.21
CA GLU A 47 1.62 6.46 -3.12
C GLU A 47 2.78 5.84 -2.34
N ALA A 48 3.23 6.49 -1.27
CA ALA A 48 4.30 5.99 -0.42
C ALA A 48 3.94 4.64 0.22
N MET A 49 2.70 4.47 0.69
CA MET A 49 2.24 3.19 1.25
C MET A 49 2.15 2.11 0.19
N PHE A 50 1.55 2.37 -0.98
CA PHE A 50 1.45 1.34 -2.02
C PHE A 50 2.82 0.93 -2.56
N ARG A 51 3.75 1.87 -2.79
CA ARG A 51 5.13 1.53 -3.21
C ARG A 51 5.83 0.65 -2.19
N ARG A 52 5.73 0.98 -0.90
CA ARG A 52 6.28 0.16 0.17
C ARG A 52 5.69 -1.26 0.18
N ALA A 53 4.37 -1.37 -0.01
CA ALA A 53 3.70 -2.66 -0.08
C ALA A 53 4.12 -3.46 -1.32
N LEU A 54 4.31 -2.79 -2.47
CA LEU A 54 4.72 -3.39 -3.73
C LEU A 54 6.12 -4.00 -3.60
N GLU A 55 7.11 -3.20 -3.19
CA GLU A 55 8.50 -3.65 -3.01
C GLU A 55 8.57 -4.87 -2.07
N GLY A 56 7.87 -4.81 -0.95
CA GLY A 56 7.83 -5.93 -0.01
C GLY A 56 7.15 -7.18 -0.59
N ARG A 57 6.06 -7.03 -1.35
CA ARG A 57 5.32 -8.16 -1.93
C ARG A 57 6.08 -8.78 -3.09
N GLU A 58 6.76 -7.99 -3.92
CA GLU A 58 7.66 -8.50 -4.95
C GLU A 58 8.75 -9.38 -4.35
N LYS A 59 9.37 -8.93 -3.25
CA LYS A 59 10.41 -9.70 -2.56
C LYS A 59 9.87 -10.96 -1.88
N ALA A 60 8.71 -10.88 -1.23
CA ALA A 60 8.17 -11.98 -0.43
C ALA A 60 7.39 -13.03 -1.24
N LEU A 61 6.73 -12.62 -2.33
CA LEU A 61 5.77 -13.42 -3.08
C LEU A 61 6.08 -13.50 -4.58
N GLY A 62 6.91 -12.60 -5.11
CA GLY A 62 7.18 -12.46 -6.53
C GLY A 62 6.25 -11.45 -7.23
N PRO A 63 6.66 -10.98 -8.43
CA PRO A 63 5.94 -9.93 -9.17
C PRO A 63 4.57 -10.38 -9.69
N GLU A 64 4.41 -11.65 -10.05
CA GLU A 64 3.17 -12.18 -10.65
C GLU A 64 2.14 -12.66 -9.61
N HIS A 65 2.47 -12.61 -8.31
CA HIS A 65 1.53 -13.02 -7.28
C HIS A 65 0.32 -12.06 -7.23
N THR A 66 -0.88 -12.59 -7.04
CA THR A 66 -2.13 -11.82 -7.09
C THR A 66 -2.12 -10.58 -6.18
N SER A 67 -1.60 -10.71 -4.95
CA SER A 67 -1.49 -9.55 -4.03
C SER A 67 -0.48 -8.50 -4.51
N THR A 68 0.56 -8.88 -5.25
CA THR A 68 1.52 -7.95 -5.86
C THR A 68 0.82 -7.17 -6.98
N LEU A 69 0.16 -7.89 -7.89
CA LEU A 69 -0.63 -7.31 -8.98
C LEU A 69 -1.77 -6.41 -8.49
N GLU A 70 -2.43 -6.76 -7.38
CA GLU A 70 -3.43 -5.89 -6.73
C GLU A 70 -2.82 -4.56 -6.28
N THR A 71 -1.59 -4.57 -5.79
CA THR A 71 -0.88 -3.33 -5.40
C THR A 71 -0.56 -2.46 -6.61
N VAL A 72 -0.12 -3.09 -7.71
CA VAL A 72 0.12 -2.41 -8.99
C VAL A 72 -1.17 -1.75 -9.49
N ASN A 73 -2.29 -2.48 -9.47
CA ASN A 73 -3.60 -1.92 -9.82
C ASN A 73 -3.97 -0.72 -8.93
N ASN A 74 -3.74 -0.81 -7.62
CA ASN A 74 -4.02 0.32 -6.71
C ASN A 74 -3.16 1.55 -7.00
N LEU A 75 -1.89 1.37 -7.40
CA LEU A 75 -1.02 2.47 -7.87
C LEU A 75 -1.53 3.06 -9.18
N GLY A 76 -1.90 2.23 -10.16
CA GLY A 76 -2.45 2.69 -11.44
C GLY A 76 -3.72 3.54 -11.24
N VAL A 77 -4.64 3.08 -10.38
CA VAL A 77 -5.83 3.86 -10.00
C VAL A 77 -5.44 5.17 -9.32
N LEU A 78 -4.49 5.15 -8.39
CA LEU A 78 -4.04 6.37 -7.71
C LEU A 78 -3.47 7.41 -8.67
N TYR A 79 -2.66 6.98 -9.65
CA TYR A 79 -2.10 7.89 -10.66
C TYR A 79 -3.16 8.42 -11.63
N ASN A 80 -4.10 7.57 -12.05
CA ASN A 80 -5.26 8.01 -12.83
C ASN A 80 -6.05 9.10 -12.08
N ASP A 81 -6.29 8.92 -10.78
CA ASP A 81 -6.99 9.90 -9.94
C ASP A 81 -6.20 11.22 -9.77
N GLN A 82 -4.87 11.18 -9.92
CA GLN A 82 -4.01 12.38 -9.94
C GLN A 82 -3.93 13.06 -11.32
N GLY A 83 -4.54 12.50 -12.37
CA GLY A 83 -4.35 12.96 -13.75
C GLY A 83 -2.95 12.67 -14.31
N LYS A 84 -2.18 11.81 -13.63
CA LYS A 84 -0.83 11.38 -14.00
C LYS A 84 -0.91 10.12 -14.87
N MET A 85 -1.39 10.26 -16.10
CA MET A 85 -1.57 9.12 -16.99
C MET A 85 -0.25 8.41 -17.34
N ALA A 86 0.87 9.14 -17.44
CA ALA A 86 2.17 8.55 -17.80
C ALA A 86 2.69 7.58 -16.73
N GLU A 87 2.47 7.88 -15.44
CA GLU A 87 2.84 6.99 -14.34
C GLU A 87 1.85 5.82 -14.13
N ALA A 88 0.63 5.90 -14.68
CA ALA A 88 -0.38 4.84 -14.58
C ALA A 88 -0.16 3.67 -15.58
N GLU A 89 0.58 3.90 -16.66
CA GLU A 89 0.83 2.94 -17.75
C GLU A 89 2.14 2.14 -17.60
N ALA A 90 2.96 2.46 -16.60
CA ALA A 90 4.29 1.88 -16.36
C ALA A 90 4.25 0.74 -15.34
#